data_AF-A0A7X8VNP1-F1
#
_entry.id   AF-A0A7X8VNP1-F1
#
_cell.length_a   1.000
_cell.length_b   1.000
_cell.length_c   1.000
_cell.angle_alpha   90.00
_cell.angle_beta   90.00
_cell.angle_gamma   90.00
#
_symmetry.space_group_name_H-M   'P 1'
#
loop_
_entity.id
_entity.type
_entity.pdbx_description
1 polymer ?
#
loop_
_entity_poly.entity_id
_entity_poly.type
_entity_poly.pdbx_seq_one_letter_code
_entity_poly.pdbx_strand_id
1 'polypeptide(L)'
;MRAKILLLAGFLAVTAWAAEEGAVALSREKALLLCSEAEAFFHEANELGQTEPARAAELCRKAVARYERVLKDSELKNARVYYNLANVYFRMEDL
;
A
#
# COMPACT_ATOMS: atom_id res chain seq x y z
N MET A 1 35.14 -5.97 61.01
CA MET A 1 34.84 -4.53 61.01
C MET A 1 34.09 -4.18 59.73
N ARG A 2 32.89 -3.58 59.85
CA ARG A 2 32.16 -2.68 58.91
C ARG A 2 32.06 -3.13 57.43
N ALA A 3 30.95 -3.74 56.98
CA ALA A 3 29.66 -3.14 56.59
C ALA A 3 29.67 -2.30 55.28
N LYS A 4 28.93 -2.81 54.28
CA LYS A 4 28.17 -2.13 53.19
C LYS A 4 28.92 -1.57 51.97
N ILE A 5 28.56 -2.09 50.79
CA ILE A 5 28.04 -1.42 49.56
C ILE A 5 27.53 -2.58 48.66
N LEU A 6 26.26 -2.97 48.78
CA LEU A 6 25.13 -2.60 47.90
C LEU A 6 25.22 -3.18 46.46
N LEU A 7 24.35 -4.17 46.24
CA LEU A 7 23.75 -4.55 44.94
C LEU A 7 23.34 -3.30 44.14
N LEU A 8 23.55 -3.29 42.81
CA LEU A 8 22.53 -2.93 41.81
C LEU A 8 23.07 -2.98 40.36
N ALA A 9 22.26 -3.60 39.49
CA ALA A 9 21.94 -3.22 38.10
C ALA A 9 23.09 -3.08 37.07
N GLY A 10 22.97 -3.55 35.83
CA GLY A 10 21.82 -4.03 35.10
C GLY A 10 22.18 -4.06 33.62
N PHE A 11 21.81 -5.15 32.94
CA PHE A 11 21.33 -5.19 31.55
C PHE A 11 21.60 -3.91 30.72
N LEU A 12 22.78 -3.79 30.09
CA LEU A 12 22.94 -2.79 29.04
C LEU A 12 22.35 -3.36 27.75
N ALA A 13 21.09 -3.01 27.59
CA ALA A 13 20.19 -3.28 26.50
C ALA A 13 20.87 -3.26 25.12
N VAL A 14 20.63 -4.35 24.38
CA VAL A 14 20.56 -4.35 22.92
C VAL A 14 19.51 -3.32 22.54
N THR A 15 19.92 -2.09 22.25
CA THR A 15 19.06 -1.14 21.52
C THR A 15 19.38 -1.31 20.05
N ALA A 16 18.90 -2.42 19.48
CA ALA A 16 18.50 -2.42 18.08
C ALA A 16 17.32 -1.45 18.00
N TRP A 17 17.64 -0.16 17.86
CA TRP A 17 16.66 0.82 17.46
C TRP A 17 16.41 0.51 15.99
N ALA A 18 15.52 -0.46 15.75
CA ALA A 18 14.77 -0.49 14.53
C ALA A 18 14.14 0.89 14.44
N ALA A 19 14.72 1.74 13.59
CA ALA A 19 13.98 2.83 13.00
C ALA A 19 12.83 2.11 12.29
N GLU A 20 11.69 2.04 12.98
CA GLU A 20 10.44 1.77 12.34
C GLU A 20 10.34 2.91 11.31
N GLU A 21 10.60 2.60 10.04
CA GLU A 21 10.24 3.46 8.93
C GLU A 21 8.72 3.59 9.01
N GLY A 22 8.27 4.52 9.85
CA GLY A 22 6.89 4.96 9.93
C GLY A 22 6.62 5.62 8.60
N ALA A 23 6.27 4.81 7.60
CA ALA A 23 5.81 5.27 6.30
C ALA A 23 4.69 6.25 6.61
N VAL A 24 4.95 7.54 6.38
CA VAL A 24 3.98 8.60 6.65
C VAL A 24 2.72 8.22 5.88
N ALA A 25 1.66 7.92 6.62
CA ALA A 25 0.39 7.50 6.04
C ALA A 25 -0.04 8.53 4.99
N LEU A 26 -0.39 8.04 3.81
CA LEU A 26 -0.85 8.81 2.68
C LEU A 26 -2.08 9.63 3.12
N SER A 27 -2.06 10.93 2.87
CA SER A 27 -3.22 11.77 3.17
C SER A 27 -4.45 11.30 2.40
N ARG A 28 -5.63 11.52 2.97
CA ARG A 28 -6.90 11.15 2.33
C ARG A 28 -7.05 11.75 0.93
N GLU A 29 -6.59 12.98 0.73
CA GLU A 29 -6.60 13.65 -0.57
C GLU A 29 -5.73 12.92 -1.60
N LYS A 30 -4.49 12.56 -1.23
CA LYS A 30 -3.61 11.78 -2.10
C LYS A 30 -4.18 10.38 -2.36
N ALA A 31 -4.82 9.75 -1.38
CA ALA A 31 -5.49 8.46 -1.57
C ALA A 31 -6.63 8.55 -2.60
N LEU A 32 -7.44 9.61 -2.53
CA LEU A 32 -8.50 9.85 -3.50
C LEU A 32 -7.95 10.13 -4.90
N LEU A 33 -6.83 10.86 -5.01
CA LEU A 33 -6.15 11.09 -6.27
C LEU A 33 -5.67 9.76 -6.89
N LEU A 34 -5.04 8.89 -6.11
CA LEU A 34 -4.63 7.56 -6.57
C LEU A 34 -5.82 6.73 -7.05
N CYS A 35 -6.96 6.76 -6.34
CA CYS A 35 -8.18 6.10 -6.80
C CYS A 35 -8.64 6.64 -8.16
N SER A 36 -8.67 7.97 -8.33
CA SER A 36 -9.07 8.60 -9.60
C SER A 36 -8.13 8.22 -10.75
N GLU A 37 -6.81 8.17 -10.52
CA GLU A 37 -5.85 7.70 -11.52
C GLU A 37 -6.06 6.22 -11.87
N ALA A 38 -6.34 5.37 -10.86
CA ALA A 38 -6.63 3.97 -11.08
C ALA A 38 -7.89 3.75 -11.93
N GLU A 39 -8.94 4.51 -11.65
CA GLU A 39 -10.19 4.52 -12.43
C GLU A 39 -9.94 4.96 -13.87
N ALA A 40 -9.13 6.01 -14.09
CA ALA A 40 -8.77 6.49 -15.42
C ALA A 40 -7.98 5.44 -16.21
N PHE A 41 -6.96 4.83 -15.61
CA PHE A 41 -6.19 3.76 -16.25
C PHE A 41 -7.07 2.56 -16.59
N PHE A 42 -7.95 2.15 -15.68
CA PHE A 42 -8.82 1.01 -15.94
C PHE A 42 -9.87 1.30 -17.01
N HIS A 43 -10.38 2.54 -17.06
CA HIS A 43 -11.27 2.97 -18.13
C HIS A 43 -10.58 2.90 -19.50
N GLU A 44 -9.40 3.51 -19.64
CA GLU A 44 -8.62 3.46 -20.89
C GLU A 44 -8.25 2.01 -21.26
N ALA A 45 -7.92 1.17 -20.29
CA ALA A 45 -7.65 -0.25 -20.53
C ALA A 45 -8.85 -0.98 -21.15
N ASN A 46 -10.07 -0.66 -20.70
CA ASN A 46 -11.29 -1.25 -21.24
C ASN A 46 -11.57 -0.80 -22.68
N GLU A 47 -11.28 0.46 -23.01
CA GLU A 47 -11.43 0.99 -24.38
C GLU A 47 -10.43 0.35 -25.35
N LEU A 48 -9.20 0.12 -24.89
CA LEU A 48 -8.11 -0.44 -25.70
C LEU A 48 -8.07 -1.97 -25.74
N GLY A 49 -8.87 -2.66 -24.93
CA GLY A 49 -8.75 -4.12 -24.73
C GLY A 49 -8.84 -4.96 -26.01
N GLN A 50 -9.62 -4.52 -27.00
CA GLN A 50 -9.79 -5.23 -28.27
C GLN A 50 -8.75 -4.86 -29.33
N THR A 51 -8.20 -3.64 -29.28
CA THR A 51 -7.32 -3.09 -30.32
C THR A 51 -5.85 -3.14 -29.94
N GLU A 52 -5.52 -2.92 -28.66
CA GLU A 52 -4.16 -2.85 -28.13
C GLU A 52 -4.06 -3.64 -26.81
N PRO A 53 -4.22 -4.99 -26.83
CA PRO A 53 -4.32 -5.79 -25.61
C PRO A 53 -3.08 -5.71 -24.70
N ALA A 54 -1.88 -5.56 -25.28
CA ALA A 54 -0.65 -5.39 -24.51
C ALA A 54 -0.65 -4.06 -23.71
N ARG A 55 -1.15 -2.98 -24.33
CA ARG A 55 -1.27 -1.67 -23.68
C ARG A 55 -2.38 -1.67 -22.63
N ALA A 56 -3.52 -2.31 -22.93
CA ALA A 56 -4.58 -2.52 -21.96
C ALA A 56 -4.08 -3.25 -20.70
N ALA A 57 -3.28 -4.31 -20.87
CA ALA A 57 -2.68 -5.02 -19.75
C ALA A 57 -1.71 -4.14 -18.92
N GLU A 58 -0.94 -3.26 -19.57
CA GLU A 58 -0.08 -2.30 -18.87
C GLU A 58 -0.89 -1.29 -18.04
N LEU A 59 -1.98 -0.77 -18.61
CA LEU A 59 -2.89 0.14 -17.93
C LEU A 59 -3.57 -0.54 -16.73
N CYS A 60 -4.00 -1.81 -16.86
CA CYS A 60 -4.51 -2.58 -15.72
C CYS A 60 -3.44 -2.71 -14.61
N ARG A 61 -2.18 -3.02 -14.94
CA ARG A 61 -1.09 -3.05 -13.94
C ARG A 61 -0.89 -1.71 -13.24
N LYS A 62 -1.01 -0.59 -13.97
CA LYS A 62 -0.97 0.75 -13.37
C LYS A 62 -2.15 0.98 -12.42
N ALA A 63 -3.36 0.57 -12.79
CA ALA A 63 -4.54 0.67 -11.93
C ALA A 63 -4.38 -0.15 -10.64
N VAL A 64 -3.92 -1.41 -10.75
CA VAL A 64 -3.60 -2.27 -9.60
C VAL A 64 -2.63 -1.57 -8.66
N ALA A 65 -1.48 -1.10 -9.17
CA ALA A 65 -0.45 -0.47 -8.34
C ALA A 65 -0.96 0.74 -7.55
N ARG A 66 -1.90 1.52 -8.12
CA ARG A 66 -2.51 2.67 -7.44
C ARG A 66 -3.46 2.22 -6.32
N TYR A 67 -4.34 1.27 -6.60
CA TYR A 67 -5.26 0.74 -5.59
C TYR A 67 -4.53 0.01 -4.45
N GLU A 68 -3.51 -0.80 -4.76
CA GLU A 68 -2.70 -1.46 -3.74
C GLU A 68 -1.99 -0.46 -2.85
N ARG A 69 -1.45 0.62 -3.42
CA ARG A 69 -0.84 1.70 -2.65
C ARG A 69 -1.86 2.40 -1.74
N VAL A 70 -3.09 2.62 -2.20
CA VAL A 70 -4.17 3.15 -1.34
C VAL A 70 -4.45 2.22 -0.17
N LEU A 71 -4.56 0.92 -0.41
CA LEU A 71 -4.85 -0.08 0.62
C LEU A 71 -3.68 -0.31 1.59
N LYS A 72 -2.44 -0.15 1.12
CA LYS A 72 -1.24 -0.30 1.93
C LYS A 72 -0.98 0.95 2.78
N ASP A 73 -0.98 2.12 2.14
CA ASP A 73 -0.37 3.33 2.72
C ASP A 73 -1.40 4.33 3.26
N SER A 74 -2.71 4.07 3.18
CA SER A 74 -3.74 5.03 3.63
C SER A 74 -4.83 4.40 4.49
N GLU A 75 -5.56 5.23 5.24
CA GLU A 75 -6.78 4.84 5.97
C GLU A 75 -8.01 4.67 5.05
N LEU A 76 -7.89 4.93 3.74
CA LEU A 76 -9.00 4.82 2.78
C LEU A 76 -9.20 3.35 2.33
N LYS A 77 -9.52 2.48 3.29
CA LYS A 77 -9.74 1.04 3.04
C LYS A 77 -11.23 0.72 3.15
N ASN A 78 -11.96 0.90 2.06
CA ASN A 78 -13.40 0.64 2.01
C ASN A 78 -13.78 -0.32 0.90
N ALA A 79 -15.00 -0.85 0.97
CA ALA A 79 -15.51 -1.85 0.03
C ALA A 79 -15.39 -1.43 -1.44
N ARG A 80 -15.54 -0.13 -1.74
CA ARG A 80 -15.39 0.37 -3.12
C ARG A 80 -13.96 0.20 -3.64
N VAL A 81 -12.95 0.52 -2.82
CA VAL A 81 -11.54 0.35 -3.23
C VAL A 81 -11.22 -1.11 -3.48
N TYR A 82 -11.66 -2.01 -2.59
CA TYR A 82 -11.49 -3.46 -2.77
C TYR A 82 -12.23 -3.99 -4.00
N TYR A 83 -13.49 -3.59 -4.21
CA TYR A 83 -14.29 -3.99 -5.36
C TYR A 83 -13.66 -3.55 -6.68
N ASN A 84 -13.19 -2.30 -6.75
CA ASN A 84 -12.55 -1.79 -7.94
C ASN A 84 -11.24 -2.52 -8.23
N LEU A 85 -10.40 -2.77 -7.21
CA LEU A 85 -9.17 -3.55 -7.36
C LEU A 85 -9.49 -4.98 -7.87
N ALA A 86 -10.49 -5.64 -7.28
CA ALA A 86 -10.92 -6.97 -7.71
C ALA A 86 -11.40 -6.97 -9.17
N ASN A 87 -12.12 -5.94 -9.61
CA ASN A 87 -12.54 -5.82 -11.02
C ASN A 87 -11.35 -5.66 -11.98
N VAL A 88 -10.27 -4.98 -11.56
CA VAL A 88 -9.04 -4.90 -12.38
C VAL A 88 -8.38 -6.27 -12.47
N TYR A 89 -8.25 -6.98 -11.35
CA TYR A 89 -7.74 -8.35 -11.34
C TYR A 89 -8.60 -9.30 -12.19
N PHE A 90 -9.92 -9.14 -12.16
CA PHE A 90 -10.85 -9.93 -12.98
C PHE A 90 -10.60 -9.71 -14.47
N ARG A 91 -10.39 -8.45 -14.86
CA ARG A 91 -10.03 -8.11 -16.24
C ARG A 91 -8.68 -8.68 -16.66
N MET A 92 -7.75 -8.81 -15.72
CA MET A 92 -6.44 -9.40 -15.95
C MET A 92 -6.45 -10.94 -15.98
N GLU A 93 -7.61 -11.57 -15.72
CA GLU A 93 -7.73 -13.03 -15.56
C GLU A 93 -6.83 -13.58 -14.43
N ASP A 94 -6.63 -12.76 -13.38
CA ASP A 94 -5.75 -13.04 -12.25
C ASP A 94 -6.57 -12.95 -10.95
N LEU A 95 -7.54 -13.86 -10.79
CA LEU A 95 -8.51 -13.90 -9.69
C LEU A 95 -8.80 -15.34 -9.25
#